data_AF-A0A9Q1A0Q1-F1
#
_entry.id   AF-A0A9Q1A0Q1-F1
#
_cell.length_a   1.000
_cell.length_b   1.000
_cell.length_c   1.000
_cell.angle_alpha   90.00
_cell.angle_beta   90.00
_cell.angle_gamma   90.00
#
_symmetry.space_group_name_H-M   'P 1'
#
loop_
_entity.id
_entity.type
_entity.pdbx_description
1 polymer ?
#
loop_
_entity_poly.entity_id
_entity_poly.type
_entity_poly.pdbx_seq_one_letter_code
_entity_poly.pdbx_strand_id
1 'polypeptide(L)'
;MDAPETTSPTDRPTDSIHFDNSDIISHPSVACRSRANSTLDHPCHKFALPPPPPSGGRRFGPRPCPVCYISAEQARASIPCSSSASPVLRNLTYVVDENPIKIESHGGSEFGGYPSLKQRSESFDMQESMTVHCGFVKGNRPGRQTGFDIDEADLMKLEEFHKVIVASAIFGNYDIIQQPKDVSEAARKNVPFYMFIDEETETYLKNSSTLDSNKRIGLWRIIVVHNIPYTDARRNGKVPKLLLHRLLPNVRYSIWIDGKLQLVVDPYQVLERFLWQQNASLAISRHYHRFDVFEEADANKAAGKCDNSSIDYQIEFYKKEGLSTYSKAKLPITSDVPEGCVIIREHIPITNLFTCLWFNEVDRFTARDQLSFSTVRDKIMAKVDWSINMFLDCERRNFVIQAYHKDLLDHMPPPVAHVFRHPPPLQPLHHVSSAGRNPGKNSRRGRDRRSGSRQRRKPAAGNREKQAFL
;
A
#
# COMPACT_ATOMS: atom_id res chain seq x y z
N MET A 1 -68.56 3.67 -42.45
CA MET A 1 -68.32 2.26 -42.08
C MET A 1 -66.92 1.93 -42.55
N ASP A 2 -66.25 1.12 -41.75
CA ASP A 2 -64.90 0.57 -41.88
C ASP A 2 -63.74 1.42 -41.33
N ALA A 3 -63.16 0.84 -40.28
CA ALA A 3 -62.10 1.31 -39.41
C ALA A 3 -60.70 1.16 -40.05
N PRO A 4 -59.71 1.95 -39.61
CA PRO A 4 -58.31 1.58 -39.79
C PRO A 4 -57.75 0.91 -38.54
N GLU A 5 -56.99 -0.16 -38.76
CA GLU A 5 -56.29 -0.99 -37.79
C GLU A 5 -55.37 -0.19 -36.86
N THR A 6 -55.48 -0.49 -35.56
CA THR A 6 -54.51 -0.17 -34.52
C THR A 6 -53.23 -0.98 -34.71
N THR A 7 -52.13 -0.30 -35.03
CA THR A 7 -50.77 -0.84 -34.95
C THR A 7 -50.21 -0.68 -33.54
N SER A 8 -49.82 -1.81 -32.95
CA SER A 8 -49.10 -1.93 -31.68
C SER A 8 -47.65 -1.43 -31.80
N PRO A 9 -47.05 -0.90 -30.73
CA PRO A 9 -45.62 -0.62 -30.71
C PRO A 9 -44.84 -1.92 -30.54
N THR A 10 -43.87 -2.11 -31.44
CA THR A 10 -42.91 -3.20 -31.45
C THR A 10 -42.01 -3.18 -30.22
N ASP A 11 -42.03 -4.27 -29.47
CA ASP A 11 -41.01 -4.63 -28.48
C ASP A 11 -39.62 -4.64 -29.13
N ARG A 12 -38.69 -3.83 -28.60
CA ARG A 12 -37.27 -3.99 -28.88
C ARG A 12 -36.70 -5.04 -27.93
N PRO A 13 -35.93 -6.03 -28.42
CA PRO A 13 -35.25 -6.96 -27.54
C PRO A 13 -34.16 -6.20 -26.78
N THR A 14 -34.24 -6.21 -25.45
CA THR A 14 -33.11 -5.96 -24.57
C THR A 14 -32.20 -7.17 -24.65
N ASP A 15 -31.08 -7.05 -25.37
CA ASP A 15 -29.98 -8.02 -25.32
C ASP A 15 -29.33 -7.96 -23.93
N SER A 16 -29.87 -8.75 -23.00
CA SER A 16 -29.18 -9.14 -21.78
C SER A 16 -28.04 -10.09 -22.16
N ILE A 17 -26.82 -9.55 -22.27
CA ILE A 17 -25.61 -10.36 -22.46
C ILE A 17 -25.35 -11.09 -21.14
N HIS A 18 -25.83 -12.34 -21.07
CA HIS A 18 -25.37 -13.32 -20.11
C HIS A 18 -23.90 -13.64 -20.42
N PHE A 19 -22.99 -13.28 -19.50
CA PHE A 19 -21.65 -13.84 -19.51
C PHE A 19 -21.73 -15.27 -18.97
N ASP A 20 -21.88 -16.22 -19.89
CA ASP A 20 -21.73 -17.64 -19.58
C ASP A 20 -20.26 -17.91 -19.25
N ASN A 21 -20.02 -18.36 -18.02
CA ASN A 21 -18.71 -18.52 -17.42
C ASN A 21 -18.16 -19.93 -17.70
N SER A 22 -18.07 -20.30 -18.98
CA SER A 22 -17.62 -21.63 -19.40
C SER A 22 -16.82 -21.56 -20.69
N ASP A 23 -15.57 -21.08 -20.60
CA ASP A 23 -14.50 -21.46 -21.52
C ASP A 23 -13.14 -21.24 -20.85
N ILE A 24 -12.76 -22.22 -20.02
CA ILE A 24 -11.41 -22.32 -19.46
C ILE A 24 -10.49 -22.78 -20.60
N ILE A 25 -9.79 -21.83 -21.23
CA ILE A 25 -8.69 -22.14 -22.14
C ILE A 25 -7.59 -22.85 -21.33
N SER A 26 -7.44 -24.15 -21.60
CA SER A 26 -6.44 -25.02 -21.00
C SER A 26 -5.05 -24.70 -21.55
N HIS A 27 -4.30 -23.87 -20.82
CA HIS A 27 -2.86 -23.76 -21.03
C HIS A 27 -2.12 -25.02 -20.54
N PRO A 28 -0.96 -25.36 -21.13
CA PRO A 28 -0.29 -26.64 -20.89
C PRO A 28 -0.04 -26.83 -19.40
N SER A 29 -0.55 -27.94 -18.88
CA SER A 29 -0.42 -28.35 -17.49
C SER A 29 1.05 -28.57 -17.13
N VAL A 30 1.68 -27.57 -16.51
CA VAL A 30 2.71 -27.88 -15.51
C VAL A 30 1.97 -28.69 -14.46
N ALA A 31 2.23 -30.00 -14.42
CA ALA A 31 1.62 -30.92 -13.46
C ALA A 31 1.67 -30.26 -12.08
N CYS A 32 0.51 -29.79 -11.61
CA CYS A 32 0.42 -29.14 -10.32
C CYS A 32 0.53 -30.28 -9.32
N ARG A 33 1.74 -30.50 -8.81
CA ARG A 33 1.89 -31.30 -7.60
C ARG A 33 1.06 -30.54 -6.58
N SER A 34 -0.07 -31.12 -6.18
CA SER A 34 -0.74 -30.70 -4.96
C SER A 34 0.33 -30.61 -3.88
N ARG A 35 0.11 -29.83 -2.81
CA ARG A 35 0.77 -30.14 -1.54
C ARG A 35 0.33 -31.56 -1.17
N ALA A 36 0.91 -32.58 -1.82
CA ALA A 36 1.11 -33.87 -1.24
C ALA A 36 1.72 -33.56 0.11
N ASN A 37 1.23 -34.22 1.15
CA ASN A 37 1.77 -34.21 2.50
C ASN A 37 3.28 -34.55 2.46
N SER A 38 4.11 -33.64 1.98
CA SER A 38 5.55 -33.71 2.11
C SER A 38 5.78 -33.31 3.54
N THR A 39 5.94 -34.32 4.37
CA THR A 39 6.51 -34.28 5.72
C THR A 39 7.95 -33.71 5.75
N LEU A 40 8.43 -33.12 4.64
CA LEU A 40 9.60 -32.27 4.58
C LEU A 40 9.27 -30.96 5.29
N ASP A 41 9.76 -30.89 6.54
CA ASP A 41 9.74 -29.70 7.38
C ASP A 41 10.16 -28.46 6.57
N HIS A 42 9.31 -27.42 6.57
CA HIS A 42 9.59 -26.21 5.81
C HIS A 42 10.92 -25.62 6.28
N PRO A 43 11.87 -25.24 5.38
CA PRO A 43 13.22 -24.83 5.79
C PRO A 43 13.24 -23.70 6.82
N CYS A 44 12.22 -22.84 6.80
CA CYS A 44 12.08 -21.73 7.74
C CYS A 44 11.47 -22.08 9.10
N HIS A 45 10.95 -23.30 9.32
CA HIS A 45 10.44 -23.69 10.64
C HIS A 45 11.54 -23.78 11.71
N LYS A 46 12.77 -24.10 11.29
CA LYS A 46 13.96 -24.16 12.16
C LYS A 46 14.77 -22.87 12.16
N PHE A 47 14.21 -21.76 11.65
CA PHE A 47 14.93 -20.51 11.54
C PHE A 47 15.22 -19.93 12.93
N ALA A 48 16.51 -19.91 13.30
CA ALA A 48 16.98 -19.24 14.50
C ALA A 48 17.12 -17.73 14.24
N LEU A 49 16.52 -16.91 15.10
CA LEU A 49 16.74 -15.47 15.05
C LEU A 49 18.22 -15.17 15.34
N PRO A 50 18.92 -14.40 14.47
CA PRO A 50 20.28 -13.98 14.75
C PRO A 50 20.33 -13.15 16.04
N PRO A 51 21.45 -13.21 16.78
CA PRO A 51 21.60 -12.47 18.03
C PRO A 51 21.43 -10.96 17.81
N PRO A 52 20.91 -10.23 18.82
CA PRO A 52 20.77 -8.79 18.70
C PRO A 52 22.14 -8.15 18.43
N PRO A 53 22.22 -7.18 17.50
CA PRO A 53 23.49 -6.55 17.18
C PRO A 53 24.03 -5.74 18.38
N PRO A 54 25.36 -5.63 18.51
CA PRO A 54 26.00 -5.00 19.66
C PRO A 54 25.55 -3.56 19.90
N SER A 55 25.45 -3.17 21.17
CA SER A 55 24.85 -1.93 21.69
C SER A 55 25.52 -0.62 21.26
N GLY A 56 26.50 -0.65 20.34
CA GLY A 56 27.42 0.45 20.05
C GLY A 56 27.10 1.32 18.82
N GLY A 57 26.11 0.97 18.01
CA GLY A 57 25.78 1.73 16.78
C GLY A 57 24.53 2.59 16.93
N ARG A 58 24.68 3.92 17.02
CA ARG A 58 23.56 4.86 16.86
C ARG A 58 23.12 4.85 15.38
N ARG A 59 22.19 3.97 15.02
CA ARG A 59 21.35 4.17 13.82
C ARG A 59 20.01 4.73 14.28
N PHE A 60 19.63 5.88 13.75
CA PHE A 60 18.33 6.47 14.00
C PHE A 60 17.27 5.76 13.12
N GLY A 61 16.19 5.27 13.73
CA GLY A 61 15.02 4.71 13.04
C GLY A 61 14.71 3.22 13.33
N PRO A 62 13.47 2.75 13.07
CA PRO A 62 13.09 1.35 13.26
C PRO A 62 13.86 0.42 12.31
N ARG A 63 14.43 -0.68 12.84
CA ARG A 63 15.24 -1.62 12.07
C ARG A 63 14.40 -2.76 11.46
N PRO A 64 14.80 -3.29 10.29
CA PRO A 64 14.24 -4.54 9.81
C PRO A 64 14.55 -5.67 10.80
N CYS A 65 13.60 -6.59 10.97
CA CYS A 65 13.86 -7.84 11.66
C CYS A 65 14.24 -8.94 10.63
N PRO A 66 15.00 -9.96 11.06
CA PRO A 66 15.34 -11.09 10.22
C PRO A 66 14.08 -11.81 9.75
N VAL A 67 13.98 -12.06 8.45
CA VAL A 67 12.91 -12.86 7.84
C VAL A 67 13.57 -14.02 7.11
N CYS A 68 13.03 -15.22 7.30
CA CYS A 68 13.48 -16.39 6.55
C CYS A 68 12.70 -16.47 5.24
N TYR A 69 13.42 -16.61 4.14
CA TYR A 69 12.87 -16.91 2.83
C TYR A 69 13.49 -18.21 2.31
N ILE A 70 12.67 -19.05 1.68
CA ILE A 70 13.18 -20.14 0.84
C ILE A 70 13.71 -19.58 -0.49
N SER A 71 14.39 -20.37 -1.32
CA SER A 71 14.90 -19.86 -2.61
C SER A 71 13.75 -19.37 -3.51
N ALA A 72 14.01 -18.41 -4.40
CA ALA A 72 12.99 -17.92 -5.33
C ALA A 72 12.39 -19.04 -6.21
N GLU A 73 13.18 -20.06 -6.55
CA GLU A 73 12.71 -21.24 -7.27
C GLU A 73 11.74 -22.08 -6.44
N GLN A 74 12.09 -22.37 -5.17
CA GLN A 74 11.21 -23.09 -4.25
C GLN A 74 9.93 -22.30 -3.95
N ALA A 75 10.04 -20.98 -3.78
CA ALA A 75 8.90 -20.10 -3.58
C ALA A 75 7.96 -20.13 -4.80
N ARG A 76 8.50 -20.01 -6.01
CA ARG A 76 7.71 -20.13 -7.24
C ARG A 76 7.04 -21.50 -7.39
N ALA A 77 7.72 -22.57 -6.99
CA ALA A 77 7.15 -23.93 -6.99
C ALA A 77 6.04 -24.11 -5.92
N SER A 78 5.98 -23.22 -4.93
CA SER A 78 5.01 -23.24 -3.83
C SER A 78 3.70 -22.49 -4.13
N ILE A 79 3.55 -21.93 -5.34
CA ILE A 79 2.31 -21.27 -5.77
C ILE A 79 1.13 -22.27 -5.63
N PRO A 80 0.08 -21.94 -4.86
CA PRO A 80 -1.06 -22.86 -4.69
C PRO A 80 -1.76 -23.21 -6.00
N CYS A 81 -2.16 -24.46 -6.16
CA CYS A 81 -2.80 -24.96 -7.39
C CYS A 81 -4.19 -24.35 -7.65
N SER A 82 -4.98 -24.16 -6.60
CA SER A 82 -6.34 -23.62 -6.65
C SER A 82 -6.44 -22.38 -5.80
N SER A 83 -7.35 -21.47 -6.15
CA SER A 83 -7.63 -20.28 -5.35
C SER A 83 -8.15 -20.63 -3.96
N SER A 84 -7.89 -19.78 -2.98
CA SER A 84 -8.48 -19.92 -1.65
C SER A 84 -10.00 -19.81 -1.73
N ALA A 85 -10.70 -20.55 -0.86
CA ALA A 85 -12.14 -20.41 -0.73
C ALA A 85 -12.48 -19.02 -0.15
N SER A 86 -13.46 -18.36 -0.76
CA SER A 86 -14.06 -17.15 -0.19
C SER A 86 -15.23 -17.56 0.72
N PRO A 87 -15.20 -17.22 2.02
CA PRO A 87 -16.23 -17.62 2.97
C PRO A 87 -17.51 -16.82 2.71
N VAL A 88 -18.63 -17.54 2.61
CA VAL A 88 -19.97 -17.03 2.26
C VAL A 88 -20.05 -16.45 0.84
N LEU A 89 -19.32 -15.36 0.56
CA LEU A 89 -19.38 -14.65 -0.72
C LEU A 89 -18.72 -15.44 -1.85
N ARG A 90 -19.49 -15.76 -2.89
CA ARG A 90 -19.05 -16.47 -4.10
C ARG A 90 -19.01 -15.58 -5.33
N ASN A 91 -20.02 -14.73 -5.50
CA ASN A 91 -20.13 -13.83 -6.64
C ASN A 91 -20.14 -12.37 -6.18
N LEU A 92 -19.24 -11.57 -6.73
CA LEU A 92 -19.15 -10.15 -6.43
C LEU A 92 -19.20 -9.38 -7.75
N THR A 93 -20.25 -8.59 -7.91
CA THR A 93 -20.43 -7.65 -9.02
C THR A 93 -20.42 -6.21 -8.49
N TYR A 94 -20.42 -5.25 -9.40
CA TYR A 94 -20.25 -3.85 -9.06
C TYR A 94 -21.35 -2.99 -9.66
N VAL A 95 -21.75 -1.96 -8.94
CA VAL A 95 -22.75 -0.99 -9.41
C VAL A 95 -22.21 -0.23 -10.62
N VAL A 96 -23.05 -0.12 -11.65
CA VAL A 96 -22.86 0.74 -12.83
C VAL A 96 -24.01 1.75 -12.85
N ASP A 97 -23.67 3.03 -12.89
CA ASP A 97 -24.59 4.16 -12.90
C ASP A 97 -23.95 5.32 -13.69
N GLU A 98 -24.52 5.62 -14.86
CA GLU A 98 -24.04 6.69 -15.74
C GLU A 98 -24.34 8.10 -15.19
N ASN A 99 -25.38 8.24 -14.35
CA ASN A 99 -25.85 9.52 -13.85
C ASN A 99 -26.01 9.49 -12.32
N PRO A 100 -24.92 9.28 -11.55
CA PRO A 100 -24.99 9.17 -10.11
C PRO A 100 -25.42 10.49 -9.46
N ILE A 101 -26.48 10.44 -8.66
CA ILE A 101 -27.06 11.63 -8.03
C ILE A 101 -26.53 11.78 -6.61
N LYS A 102 -25.96 12.95 -6.31
CA LYS A 102 -25.55 13.30 -4.95
C LYS A 102 -26.75 13.68 -4.10
N ILE A 103 -27.28 12.71 -3.35
CA ILE A 103 -28.41 12.93 -2.42
C ILE A 103 -27.91 13.44 -1.06
N GLU A 104 -26.84 12.85 -0.53
CA GLU A 104 -26.24 13.21 0.76
C GLU A 104 -25.04 14.14 0.57
N SER A 105 -24.87 15.14 1.46
CA SER A 105 -23.72 16.06 1.43
C SER A 105 -22.38 15.32 1.60
N HIS A 106 -22.37 14.25 2.39
CA HIS A 106 -21.20 13.43 2.76
C HIS A 106 -21.27 12.00 2.14
N GLY A 107 -21.75 11.89 0.90
CA GLY A 107 -22.04 10.63 0.22
C GLY A 107 -20.88 9.93 -0.52
N GLY A 108 -19.66 10.46 -0.50
CA GLY A 108 -18.58 10.04 -1.41
C GLY A 108 -18.46 10.94 -2.63
N SER A 109 -18.06 10.38 -3.76
CA SER A 109 -17.81 11.12 -5.01
C SER A 109 -18.62 10.59 -6.20
N GLU A 110 -18.57 11.35 -7.30
CA GLU A 110 -19.13 10.93 -8.59
C GLU A 110 -18.47 9.64 -9.09
N PHE A 111 -17.16 9.50 -8.91
CA PHE A 111 -16.42 8.29 -9.24
C PHE A 111 -16.90 7.05 -8.46
N GLY A 112 -17.27 7.24 -7.18
CA GLY A 112 -17.82 6.21 -6.31
C GLY A 112 -19.34 6.00 -6.44
N GLY A 113 -20.05 6.90 -7.10
CA GLY A 113 -21.50 6.87 -7.31
C GLY A 113 -22.35 7.29 -6.12
N TYR A 114 -21.80 8.10 -5.21
CA TYR A 114 -22.52 8.65 -4.05
C TYR A 114 -23.38 7.66 -3.25
N PRO A 115 -22.86 6.49 -2.81
CA PRO A 115 -23.66 5.55 -2.05
C PRO A 115 -24.30 6.22 -0.81
N SER A 116 -25.56 5.95 -0.53
CA SER A 116 -26.22 6.39 0.71
C SER A 116 -25.66 5.65 1.94
N LEU A 117 -25.93 6.17 3.15
CA LEU A 117 -25.59 5.44 4.38
C LEU A 117 -26.31 4.09 4.50
N LYS A 118 -27.52 3.97 3.93
CA LYS A 118 -28.25 2.71 3.85
C LYS A 118 -27.52 1.69 2.97
N GLN A 119 -27.21 2.05 1.73
CA GLN A 119 -26.45 1.18 0.82
C GLN A 119 -25.08 0.80 1.39
N ARG A 120 -24.40 1.75 2.06
CA ARG A 120 -23.17 1.46 2.80
C ARG A 120 -23.39 0.37 3.84
N SER A 121 -24.42 0.50 4.67
CA SER A 121 -24.70 -0.47 5.74
C SER A 121 -25.02 -1.85 5.17
N GLU A 122 -25.87 -1.91 4.14
CA GLU A 122 -26.23 -3.14 3.43
C GLU A 122 -25.01 -3.83 2.79
N SER A 123 -24.00 -3.07 2.37
CA SER A 123 -22.76 -3.64 1.80
C SER A 123 -21.90 -4.44 2.80
N PHE A 124 -22.17 -4.31 4.11
CA PHE A 124 -21.55 -5.12 5.16
C PHE A 124 -22.38 -6.36 5.54
N ASP A 125 -23.59 -6.51 5.00
CA ASP A 125 -24.41 -7.68 5.23
C ASP A 125 -24.06 -8.77 4.21
N MET A 126 -23.23 -9.72 4.65
CA MET A 126 -22.63 -10.73 3.78
C MET A 126 -23.68 -11.66 3.16
N GLN A 127 -23.64 -11.79 1.85
CA GLN A 127 -24.47 -12.72 1.06
C GLN A 127 -23.60 -13.54 0.11
N GLU A 128 -24.16 -14.62 -0.44
CA GLU A 128 -23.45 -15.46 -1.41
C GLU A 128 -23.16 -14.72 -2.73
N SER A 129 -24.06 -13.82 -3.12
CA SER A 129 -23.90 -12.93 -4.27
C SER A 129 -24.17 -11.50 -3.84
N MET A 130 -23.28 -10.57 -4.15
CA MET A 130 -23.41 -9.15 -3.77
C MET A 130 -23.08 -8.24 -4.95
N THR A 131 -23.83 -7.15 -5.09
CA THR A 131 -23.51 -6.02 -5.97
C THR A 131 -23.19 -4.82 -5.09
N VAL A 132 -21.97 -4.26 -5.21
CA VAL A 132 -21.53 -3.15 -4.35
C VAL A 132 -20.96 -1.97 -5.13
N HIS A 133 -21.06 -0.77 -4.58
CA HIS A 133 -20.27 0.37 -5.06
C HIS A 133 -18.78 0.08 -4.82
N CYS A 134 -17.93 0.34 -5.82
CA CYS A 134 -16.48 0.04 -5.72
C CYS A 134 -15.67 0.88 -6.72
N GLY A 135 -15.96 2.19 -6.80
CA GLY A 135 -15.45 3.07 -7.85
C GLY A 135 -15.89 2.65 -9.26
N PHE A 136 -15.48 3.43 -10.27
CA PHE A 136 -15.77 3.14 -11.68
C PHE A 136 -17.26 2.89 -11.94
N VAL A 137 -18.13 3.73 -11.38
CA VAL A 137 -19.59 3.55 -11.55
C VAL A 137 -20.06 3.96 -12.94
N LYS A 138 -19.42 4.95 -13.54
CA LYS A 138 -19.68 5.34 -14.93
C LYS A 138 -18.92 4.42 -15.89
N GLY A 139 -19.46 4.27 -17.08
CA GLY A 139 -18.87 3.44 -18.12
C GLY A 139 -19.05 1.94 -17.85
N ASN A 140 -18.93 1.16 -18.91
CA ASN A 140 -19.11 -0.29 -18.84
C ASN A 140 -17.85 -1.05 -18.40
N ARG A 141 -16.69 -0.38 -18.33
CA ARG A 141 -15.40 -1.01 -18.12
C ARG A 141 -14.45 -0.09 -17.35
N PRO A 142 -13.93 -0.52 -16.17
CA PRO A 142 -12.94 0.25 -15.43
C PRO A 142 -11.78 0.71 -16.31
N GLY A 143 -11.45 2.00 -16.25
CA GLY A 143 -10.38 2.57 -17.06
C GLY A 143 -10.81 3.09 -18.43
N ARG A 144 -12.08 2.93 -18.84
CA ARG A 144 -12.62 3.50 -20.10
C ARG A 144 -13.83 4.39 -19.81
N GLN A 145 -13.64 5.71 -19.92
CA GLN A 145 -14.67 6.74 -19.72
C GLN A 145 -15.33 6.68 -18.32
N THR A 146 -14.50 6.44 -17.31
CA THR A 146 -14.93 6.21 -15.92
C THR A 146 -14.47 7.31 -14.96
N GLY A 147 -13.73 8.31 -15.46
CA GLY A 147 -13.08 9.31 -14.62
C GLY A 147 -11.81 8.79 -13.94
N PHE A 148 -11.14 7.82 -14.57
CA PHE A 148 -9.79 7.32 -14.26
C PHE A 148 -9.36 6.56 -15.51
N ASP A 149 -9.15 7.28 -16.61
CA ASP A 149 -9.10 6.69 -17.94
C ASP A 149 -7.68 6.27 -18.30
N ILE A 150 -7.54 5.14 -19.01
CA ILE A 150 -6.26 4.55 -19.39
C ILE A 150 -6.28 4.33 -20.90
N ASP A 151 -5.12 4.55 -21.54
CA ASP A 151 -4.92 4.26 -22.96
C ASP A 151 -5.37 2.84 -23.32
N GLU A 152 -6.07 2.69 -24.45
CA GLU A 152 -6.60 1.40 -24.91
C GLU A 152 -5.55 0.29 -25.03
N ALA A 153 -4.35 0.66 -25.52
CA ALA A 153 -3.24 -0.29 -25.63
C ALA A 153 -2.78 -0.82 -24.26
N ASP A 154 -2.87 0.02 -23.21
CA ASP A 154 -2.51 -0.36 -21.85
C ASP A 154 -3.67 -1.11 -21.17
N LEU A 155 -4.93 -0.73 -21.43
CA LEU A 155 -6.11 -1.48 -20.97
C LEU A 155 -6.10 -2.94 -21.45
N MET A 156 -5.74 -3.18 -22.71
CA MET A 156 -5.60 -4.55 -23.23
C MET A 156 -4.55 -5.35 -22.45
N LYS A 157 -3.46 -4.70 -22.01
CA LYS A 157 -2.42 -5.35 -21.18
C LYS A 157 -2.85 -5.61 -19.75
N LEU A 158 -3.70 -4.75 -19.19
CA LEU A 158 -4.21 -4.92 -17.83
C LEU A 158 -5.29 -6.04 -17.76
N GLU A 159 -5.94 -6.36 -18.88
CA GLU A 159 -6.86 -7.50 -18.95
C GLU A 159 -6.19 -8.85 -19.13
N GLU A 160 -4.90 -8.90 -19.50
CA GLU A 160 -4.19 -10.16 -19.65
C GLU A 160 -4.15 -10.93 -18.31
N PHE A 161 -4.32 -12.25 -18.39
CA PHE A 161 -4.23 -13.08 -17.19
C PHE A 161 -2.80 -13.11 -16.67
N HIS A 162 -2.64 -12.80 -15.38
CA HIS A 162 -1.36 -12.95 -14.69
C HIS A 162 -1.55 -13.64 -13.35
N LYS A 163 -0.69 -14.63 -13.06
CA LYS A 163 -0.69 -15.28 -11.76
C LYS A 163 -0.26 -14.32 -10.65
N VAL A 164 0.78 -13.53 -10.89
CA VAL A 164 1.36 -12.60 -9.92
C VAL A 164 1.69 -11.30 -10.64
N ILE A 165 1.35 -10.16 -10.03
CA ILE A 165 1.79 -8.83 -10.46
C ILE A 165 2.35 -8.04 -9.28
N VAL A 166 3.15 -7.02 -9.58
CA VAL A 166 3.54 -5.98 -8.63
C VAL A 166 3.02 -4.66 -9.16
N ALA A 167 2.36 -3.87 -8.29
CA ALA A 167 1.78 -2.59 -8.66
C ALA A 167 2.23 -1.48 -7.71
N SER A 168 2.39 -0.29 -8.26
CA SER A 168 2.69 0.94 -7.54
C SER A 168 2.01 2.13 -8.24
N ALA A 169 1.97 3.28 -7.58
CA ALA A 169 1.56 4.51 -8.24
C ALA A 169 2.29 5.75 -7.70
N ILE A 170 2.38 6.77 -8.54
CA ILE A 170 2.86 8.11 -8.22
C ILE A 170 1.94 9.13 -8.90
N PHE A 171 1.24 9.92 -8.09
CA PHE A 171 0.37 11.02 -8.54
C PHE A 171 0.90 12.34 -7.98
N GLY A 172 0.75 13.43 -8.73
CA GLY A 172 1.21 14.77 -8.39
C GLY A 172 2.73 14.87 -8.27
N ASN A 173 3.46 14.04 -9.03
CA ASN A 173 4.94 14.01 -9.05
C ASN A 173 5.57 13.91 -7.65
N TYR A 174 4.88 13.24 -6.73
CA TYR A 174 5.14 13.29 -5.29
C TYR A 174 6.38 12.49 -4.86
N ASP A 175 6.70 11.44 -5.60
CA ASP A 175 7.75 10.49 -5.30
C ASP A 175 8.68 10.27 -6.50
N ILE A 176 9.86 9.73 -6.24
CA ILE A 176 10.79 9.26 -7.26
C ILE A 176 10.61 7.76 -7.45
N ILE A 177 10.46 7.31 -8.70
CA ILE A 177 10.33 5.89 -9.04
C ILE A 177 11.53 5.10 -8.52
N GLN A 178 11.25 4.14 -7.63
CA GLN A 178 12.25 3.21 -7.11
C GLN A 178 12.29 1.92 -7.93
N GLN A 179 13.47 1.50 -8.38
CA GLN A 179 13.64 0.26 -9.14
C GLN A 179 13.72 -0.96 -8.22
N PRO A 180 12.95 -2.03 -8.44
CA PRO A 180 13.14 -3.30 -7.73
C PRO A 180 14.55 -3.84 -7.99
N LYS A 181 15.21 -4.41 -6.96
CA LYS A 181 16.62 -4.87 -7.07
C LYS A 181 16.73 -6.39 -7.19
N ASP A 182 16.33 -7.11 -6.15
CA ASP A 182 16.60 -8.54 -6.01
C ASP A 182 15.48 -9.41 -6.61
N VAL A 183 15.13 -9.11 -7.86
CA VAL A 183 14.11 -9.84 -8.63
C VAL A 183 14.79 -10.91 -9.48
N SER A 184 14.43 -12.18 -9.26
CA SER A 184 14.95 -13.33 -10.00
C SER A 184 14.63 -13.27 -11.50
N GLU A 185 15.40 -13.97 -12.33
CA GLU A 185 15.13 -14.06 -13.77
C GLU A 185 13.73 -14.61 -14.07
N ALA A 186 13.29 -15.59 -13.28
CA ALA A 186 11.95 -16.14 -13.38
C ALA A 186 10.88 -15.09 -13.09
N ALA A 187 11.03 -14.27 -12.06
CA ALA A 187 10.10 -13.19 -11.76
C ALA A 187 10.16 -12.09 -12.83
N ARG A 188 11.36 -11.68 -13.29
CA ARG A 188 11.51 -10.69 -14.38
C ARG A 188 10.78 -11.08 -15.67
N LYS A 189 10.71 -12.39 -15.96
CA LYS A 189 10.03 -12.92 -17.15
C LYS A 189 8.51 -13.08 -16.95
N ASN A 190 8.05 -13.42 -15.75
CA ASN A 190 6.67 -13.89 -15.52
C ASN A 190 5.81 -12.97 -14.64
N VAL A 191 6.40 -11.97 -13.98
CA VAL A 191 5.72 -11.02 -13.08
C VAL A 191 5.75 -9.64 -13.71
N PRO A 192 4.61 -9.13 -14.22
CA PRO A 192 4.49 -7.75 -14.62
C PRO A 192 4.63 -6.78 -13.45
N PHE A 193 5.31 -5.67 -13.69
CA PHE A 193 5.45 -4.55 -12.76
C PHE A 193 4.75 -3.34 -13.39
N TYR A 194 3.66 -2.88 -12.79
CA TYR A 194 2.89 -1.73 -13.28
C TYR A 194 3.04 -0.52 -12.36
N MET A 195 3.31 0.64 -12.94
CA MET A 195 3.37 1.93 -12.24
C MET A 195 2.29 2.85 -12.82
N PHE A 196 1.26 3.14 -12.05
CA PHE A 196 0.22 4.10 -12.43
C PHE A 196 0.67 5.52 -12.12
N ILE A 197 0.57 6.42 -13.09
CA ILE A 197 0.93 7.83 -12.93
C ILE A 197 -0.10 8.75 -13.56
N ASP A 198 -0.16 10.00 -13.11
CA ASP A 198 -0.90 11.06 -13.81
C ASP A 198 -0.05 11.75 -14.88
N GLU A 199 -0.71 12.57 -15.69
CA GLU A 199 -0.11 13.37 -16.76
C GLU A 199 0.95 14.36 -16.25
N GLU A 200 0.79 14.89 -15.02
CA GLU A 200 1.78 15.75 -14.39
C GLU A 200 3.10 14.99 -14.17
N THR A 201 3.01 13.80 -13.57
CA THR A 201 4.18 12.93 -13.35
C THR A 201 4.76 12.44 -14.68
N GLU A 202 3.92 12.12 -15.66
CA GLU A 202 4.37 11.69 -16.99
C GLU A 202 5.19 12.79 -17.68
N THR A 203 4.72 14.03 -17.63
CA THR A 203 5.40 15.20 -18.20
C THR A 203 6.79 15.37 -17.57
N TYR A 204 6.89 15.22 -16.24
CA TYR A 204 8.18 15.26 -15.55
C TYR A 204 9.14 14.17 -16.03
N LEU A 205 8.66 12.93 -16.18
CA LEU A 205 9.48 11.79 -16.60
C LEU A 205 9.95 11.88 -18.06
N LYS A 206 9.12 12.44 -18.95
CA LYS A 206 9.50 12.74 -20.34
C LYS A 206 10.62 13.77 -20.39
N ASN A 207 10.53 14.82 -19.58
CA ASN A 207 11.55 15.87 -19.51
C ASN A 207 12.89 15.37 -18.95
N SER A 208 12.87 14.39 -18.05
CA SER A 208 14.09 13.76 -17.52
C SER A 208 14.66 12.64 -18.41
N SER A 209 14.13 12.45 -19.62
CA SER A 209 14.53 11.40 -20.57
C SER A 209 14.62 9.99 -19.94
N THR A 210 13.77 9.73 -18.95
CA THR A 210 13.83 8.50 -18.14
C THR A 210 12.93 7.40 -18.71
N LEU A 211 11.97 7.77 -19.54
CA LEU A 211 11.02 6.84 -20.19
C LEU A 211 11.63 6.25 -21.47
N ASP A 212 11.67 4.93 -21.57
CA ASP A 212 12.11 4.26 -22.80
C ASP A 212 11.02 4.23 -23.89
N SER A 213 11.38 3.80 -25.10
CA SER A 213 10.47 3.74 -26.26
C SER A 213 9.27 2.80 -26.07
N ASN A 214 9.30 1.92 -25.07
CA ASN A 214 8.27 0.94 -24.77
C ASN A 214 7.39 1.35 -23.58
N LYS A 215 7.42 2.64 -23.19
CA LYS A 215 6.76 3.18 -22.00
C LYS A 215 7.20 2.45 -20.71
N ARG A 216 8.48 2.10 -20.58
CA ARG A 216 9.04 1.47 -19.38
C ARG A 216 10.12 2.33 -18.74
N ILE A 217 10.27 2.13 -17.43
CA ILE A 217 11.38 2.64 -16.63
C ILE A 217 11.92 1.47 -15.81
N GLY A 218 13.02 0.88 -16.28
CA GLY A 218 13.57 -0.36 -15.73
C GLY A 218 12.55 -1.50 -15.79
N LEU A 219 12.15 -2.05 -14.64
CA LEU A 219 11.14 -3.12 -14.62
C LEU A 219 9.70 -2.61 -14.78
N TRP A 220 9.45 -1.35 -14.42
CA TRP A 220 8.11 -0.78 -14.42
C TRP A 220 7.62 -0.49 -15.84
N ARG A 221 6.45 -1.03 -16.21
CA ARG A 221 5.62 -0.48 -17.28
C ARG A 221 4.83 0.70 -16.73
N ILE A 222 4.95 1.85 -17.39
CA ILE A 222 4.26 3.07 -17.02
C ILE A 222 2.86 3.04 -17.62
N ILE A 223 1.85 3.21 -16.77
CA ILE A 223 0.43 3.32 -17.13
C ILE A 223 0.00 4.74 -16.79
N VAL A 224 -0.29 5.54 -17.82
CA VAL A 224 -0.73 6.92 -17.64
C VAL A 224 -2.24 6.92 -17.44
N VAL A 225 -2.67 7.69 -16.44
CA VAL A 225 -4.07 7.85 -16.06
C VAL A 225 -4.51 9.25 -16.42
N HIS A 226 -5.59 9.33 -17.18
CA HIS A 226 -6.25 10.55 -17.63
C HIS A 226 -7.54 10.77 -16.84
N ASN A 227 -8.06 12.00 -16.87
CA ASN A 227 -9.34 12.37 -16.26
C ASN A 227 -9.46 11.94 -14.79
N ILE A 228 -8.40 12.16 -14.00
CA ILE A 228 -8.34 11.71 -12.59
C ILE A 228 -9.53 12.23 -11.76
N PRO A 229 -10.12 11.40 -10.88
CA PRO A 229 -11.42 11.69 -10.27
C PRO A 229 -11.37 12.68 -9.11
N TYR A 230 -10.19 12.91 -8.54
CA TYR A 230 -10.02 13.75 -7.36
C TYR A 230 -8.97 14.84 -7.59
N THR A 231 -9.16 15.98 -6.94
CA THR A 231 -8.14 17.03 -6.86
C THR A 231 -6.98 16.65 -5.94
N ASP A 232 -7.23 15.81 -4.93
CA ASP A 232 -6.19 15.29 -4.02
C ASP A 232 -5.46 14.11 -4.65
N ALA A 233 -4.20 14.32 -5.06
CA ALA A 233 -3.31 13.29 -5.59
C ALA A 233 -3.17 12.07 -4.66
N ARG A 234 -3.23 12.25 -3.33
CA ARG A 234 -3.16 11.14 -2.38
C ARG A 234 -4.38 10.25 -2.47
N ARG A 235 -5.56 10.82 -2.74
CA ARG A 235 -6.81 10.10 -2.94
C ARG A 235 -6.80 9.38 -4.29
N ASN A 236 -6.29 10.01 -5.35
CA ASN A 236 -6.07 9.34 -6.65
C ASN A 236 -5.17 8.10 -6.51
N GLY A 237 -4.09 8.20 -5.72
CA GLY A 237 -3.23 7.05 -5.41
C GLY A 237 -3.94 5.88 -4.69
N LYS A 238 -5.11 6.11 -4.08
CA LYS A 238 -5.90 5.04 -3.44
C LYS A 238 -6.68 4.20 -4.45
N VAL A 239 -6.94 4.72 -5.65
CA VAL A 239 -7.66 3.99 -6.71
C VAL A 239 -6.87 2.74 -7.13
N PRO A 240 -5.64 2.82 -7.67
CA PRO A 240 -4.90 1.62 -8.03
C PRO A 240 -4.42 0.83 -6.80
N LYS A 241 -4.37 1.44 -5.61
CA LYS A 241 -4.02 0.74 -4.36
C LYS A 241 -5.09 -0.23 -3.89
N LEU A 242 -6.33 0.24 -3.79
CA LEU A 242 -7.43 -0.52 -3.19
C LEU A 242 -8.27 -1.21 -4.27
N LEU A 243 -8.46 -0.57 -5.41
CA LEU A 243 -9.29 -1.05 -6.52
C LEU A 243 -8.49 -1.78 -7.60
N LEU A 244 -7.30 -2.29 -7.28
CA LEU A 244 -6.45 -3.00 -8.24
C LEU A 244 -7.17 -4.20 -8.89
N HIS A 245 -8.11 -4.83 -8.19
CA HIS A 245 -8.93 -5.93 -8.70
C HIS A 245 -9.97 -5.47 -9.75
N ARG A 246 -10.36 -4.19 -9.77
CA ARG A 246 -11.19 -3.60 -10.82
C ARG A 246 -10.38 -3.32 -12.08
N LEU A 247 -9.13 -2.87 -11.91
CA LEU A 247 -8.21 -2.54 -13.02
C LEU A 247 -7.56 -3.77 -13.66
N LEU A 248 -7.33 -4.82 -12.87
CA LEU A 248 -6.68 -6.07 -13.28
C LEU A 248 -7.60 -7.26 -12.93
N PRO A 249 -8.71 -7.45 -13.67
CA PRO A 249 -9.73 -8.44 -13.31
C PRO A 249 -9.24 -9.89 -13.40
N ASN A 250 -8.23 -10.16 -14.23
CA ASN A 250 -7.69 -11.49 -14.49
C ASN A 250 -6.38 -11.78 -13.74
N VAL A 251 -6.16 -11.11 -12.60
CA VAL A 251 -4.98 -11.32 -11.74
C VAL A 251 -5.33 -12.17 -10.54
N ARG A 252 -4.49 -13.16 -10.23
CA ARG A 252 -4.67 -14.00 -9.03
C ARG A 252 -4.03 -13.41 -7.78
N TYR A 253 -2.77 -12.97 -7.85
CA TYR A 253 -2.05 -12.40 -6.72
C TYR A 253 -1.45 -11.04 -7.08
N SER A 254 -1.47 -10.11 -6.12
CA SER A 254 -0.79 -8.83 -6.26
C SER A 254 0.04 -8.49 -5.03
N ILE A 255 1.11 -7.73 -5.28
CA ILE A 255 1.85 -6.98 -4.27
C ILE A 255 1.71 -5.51 -4.62
N TRP A 256 0.93 -4.76 -3.83
CA TRP A 256 0.94 -3.31 -3.86
C TRP A 256 2.13 -2.76 -3.08
N ILE A 257 2.79 -1.75 -3.62
CA ILE A 257 3.91 -1.04 -2.99
C ILE A 257 3.71 0.46 -3.23
N ASP A 258 3.73 1.29 -2.18
CA ASP A 258 3.68 2.75 -2.36
C ASP A 258 4.95 3.25 -3.10
N GLY A 259 4.81 4.28 -3.95
CA GLY A 259 5.88 4.75 -4.85
C GLY A 259 7.21 5.13 -4.20
N LYS A 260 7.19 5.55 -2.92
CA LYS A 260 8.39 5.83 -2.12
C LYS A 260 9.21 4.59 -1.73
N LEU A 261 8.72 3.39 -1.98
CA LEU A 261 9.34 2.15 -1.53
C LEU A 261 10.05 1.41 -2.66
N GLN A 262 11.22 0.87 -2.36
CA GLN A 262 11.98 -0.03 -3.22
C GLN A 262 11.78 -1.47 -2.77
N LEU A 263 11.30 -2.35 -3.66
CA LEU A 263 11.26 -3.80 -3.42
C LEU A 263 12.67 -4.39 -3.51
N VAL A 264 13.10 -5.12 -2.47
CA VAL A 264 14.44 -5.72 -2.35
C VAL A 264 14.42 -7.21 -2.05
N VAL A 265 13.27 -7.87 -2.23
CA VAL A 265 13.13 -9.33 -2.16
C VAL A 265 12.23 -9.77 -3.30
N ASP A 266 12.47 -10.97 -3.84
CA ASP A 266 11.73 -11.50 -4.98
C ASP A 266 10.21 -11.60 -4.67
N PRO A 267 9.32 -11.21 -5.60
CA PRO A 267 7.87 -11.26 -5.39
C PRO A 267 7.34 -12.64 -4.97
N TYR A 268 7.91 -13.74 -5.48
CA TYR A 268 7.48 -15.08 -5.09
C TYR A 268 7.86 -15.39 -3.64
N GLN A 269 9.03 -14.95 -3.18
CA GLN A 269 9.45 -15.13 -1.78
C GLN A 269 8.57 -14.32 -0.83
N VAL A 270 8.16 -13.10 -1.23
CA VAL A 270 7.24 -12.28 -0.44
C VAL A 270 5.86 -12.96 -0.33
N LEU A 271 5.30 -13.44 -1.44
CA LEU A 271 4.01 -14.15 -1.44
C LEU A 271 4.07 -15.45 -0.64
N GLU A 272 5.13 -16.23 -0.80
CA GLU A 272 5.31 -17.47 -0.06
C GLU A 272 5.32 -17.22 1.45
N ARG A 273 6.18 -16.31 1.91
CA ARG A 273 6.37 -16.04 3.34
C ARG A 273 5.15 -15.43 4.02
N PHE A 274 4.54 -14.43 3.39
CA PHE A 274 3.50 -13.60 4.04
C PHE A 274 2.07 -14.00 3.68
N LEU A 275 1.86 -14.75 2.60
CA LEU A 275 0.52 -15.13 2.14
C LEU A 275 0.33 -16.65 2.24
N TRP A 276 1.10 -17.43 1.48
CA TRP A 276 0.86 -18.88 1.34
C TRP A 276 1.24 -19.69 2.58
N GLN A 277 2.36 -19.36 3.23
CA GLN A 277 2.79 -20.03 4.46
C GLN A 277 1.87 -19.71 5.64
N GLN A 278 1.21 -18.55 5.60
CA GLN A 278 0.27 -18.09 6.62
C GLN A 278 -1.17 -18.56 6.37
N ASN A 279 -1.42 -19.27 5.26
CA ASN A 279 -2.75 -19.67 4.81
C ASN A 279 -3.74 -18.49 4.80
N ALA A 280 -3.27 -17.32 4.35
CA ALA A 280 -4.03 -16.08 4.33
C ALA A 280 -4.30 -15.65 2.88
N SER A 281 -5.38 -14.92 2.64
CA SER A 281 -5.69 -14.31 1.34
C SER A 281 -5.38 -12.80 1.29
N LEU A 282 -5.10 -12.18 2.43
CA LEU A 282 -4.60 -10.81 2.52
C LEU A 282 -3.57 -10.71 3.65
N ALA A 283 -2.46 -10.03 3.37
CA ALA A 283 -1.43 -9.72 4.35
C ALA A 283 -1.02 -8.24 4.29
N ILE A 284 -0.87 -7.64 5.46
CA ILE A 284 -0.54 -6.22 5.63
C ILE A 284 0.22 -6.04 6.94
N SER A 285 1.24 -5.19 6.96
CA SER A 285 1.95 -4.93 8.22
C SER A 285 1.13 -4.03 9.13
N ARG A 286 1.25 -4.22 10.45
CA ARG A 286 0.82 -3.20 11.41
C ARG A 286 1.69 -1.95 11.32
N HIS A 287 1.14 -0.81 11.70
CA HIS A 287 1.90 0.43 11.81
C HIS A 287 3.01 0.34 12.86
N TYR A 288 4.12 1.06 12.66
CA TYR A 288 5.37 0.84 13.41
C TYR A 288 5.37 1.39 14.84
N HIS A 289 4.39 2.23 15.18
CA HIS A 289 4.35 2.94 16.46
C HIS A 289 2.95 3.05 17.05
N ARG A 290 2.00 3.54 16.26
CA ARG A 290 0.58 3.69 16.64
C ARG A 290 -0.19 2.43 16.28
N PHE A 291 -0.96 1.90 17.23
CA PHE A 291 -1.75 0.68 17.06
C PHE A 291 -3.25 0.90 17.27
N ASP A 292 -3.61 2.07 17.81
CA ASP A 292 -4.98 2.50 18.02
C ASP A 292 -5.35 3.58 16.99
N VAL A 293 -6.54 3.44 16.40
CA VAL A 293 -7.06 4.36 15.38
C VAL A 293 -7.29 5.79 15.89
N PHE A 294 -7.62 5.96 17.17
CA PHE A 294 -7.78 7.27 17.80
C PHE A 294 -6.41 7.96 17.98
N GLU A 295 -5.38 7.21 18.35
CA GLU A 295 -4.00 7.72 18.37
C GLU A 295 -3.53 8.13 16.97
N GLU A 296 -3.87 7.33 15.94
CA GLU A 296 -3.58 7.68 14.54
C GLU A 296 -4.32 8.95 14.11
N ALA A 297 -5.58 9.11 14.49
CA ALA A 297 -6.36 10.32 14.20
C ALA A 297 -5.71 11.57 14.80
N ASP A 298 -5.33 11.52 16.08
CA ASP A 298 -4.65 12.63 16.75
C ASP A 298 -3.29 12.94 16.12
N ALA A 299 -2.53 11.91 15.70
CA ALA A 299 -1.29 12.10 14.98
C ALA A 299 -1.48 12.73 13.59
N ASN A 300 -2.56 12.39 12.87
CA ASN A 300 -2.87 13.02 11.60
C ASN A 300 -3.26 14.50 11.78
N LYS A 301 -4.05 14.82 12.81
CA LYS A 301 -4.39 16.21 13.16
C LYS A 301 -3.15 17.02 13.53
N ALA A 302 -2.29 16.48 14.41
CA ALA A 302 -1.06 17.14 14.82
C ALA A 302 -0.09 17.39 13.66
N ALA A 303 -0.07 16.50 12.66
CA ALA A 303 0.75 16.63 11.46
C ALA A 303 0.12 17.51 10.36
N GLY A 304 -1.07 18.09 10.56
CA GLY A 304 -1.77 18.91 9.56
C GLY A 304 -2.06 18.13 8.27
N LYS A 305 -2.24 16.81 8.38
CA LYS A 305 -2.29 15.89 7.24
C LYS A 305 -3.62 15.95 6.49
N CYS A 306 -4.71 16.24 7.19
CA CYS A 306 -6.04 16.53 6.67
C CYS A 306 -6.65 17.60 7.58
N ASP A 307 -7.76 18.20 7.13
CA ASP A 307 -8.54 19.09 7.99
C ASP A 307 -8.99 18.36 9.27
N ASN A 308 -8.80 19.01 10.42
CA ASN A 308 -9.06 18.40 11.71
C ASN A 308 -10.55 18.08 11.90
N SER A 309 -11.45 18.95 11.43
CA SER A 309 -12.89 18.75 11.57
C SER A 309 -13.37 17.53 10.77
N SER A 310 -12.75 17.28 9.61
CA SER A 310 -13.03 16.11 8.78
C SER A 310 -12.58 14.80 9.46
N ILE A 311 -11.42 14.82 10.13
CA ILE A 311 -10.94 13.66 10.92
C ILE A 311 -11.87 13.42 12.11
N ASP A 312 -12.21 14.47 12.86
CA ASP A 312 -13.09 14.35 14.03
C ASP A 312 -14.46 13.82 13.62
N TYR A 313 -15.04 14.30 12.51
CA TYR A 313 -16.30 13.78 11.98
C TYR A 313 -16.22 12.28 11.65
N GLN A 314 -15.17 11.83 10.95
CA GLN A 314 -14.98 10.42 10.60
C GLN A 314 -14.86 9.53 11.86
N ILE A 315 -14.07 9.96 12.84
CA ILE A 315 -13.84 9.19 14.07
C ILE A 315 -15.10 9.13 14.93
N GLU A 316 -15.81 10.25 15.11
CA GLU A 316 -17.07 10.26 15.86
C GLU A 316 -18.16 9.45 15.16
N PHE A 317 -18.18 9.44 13.82
CA PHE A 317 -19.05 8.55 13.06
C PHE A 317 -18.75 7.08 13.39
N TYR A 318 -17.50 6.65 13.34
CA TYR A 318 -17.14 5.27 13.66
C TYR A 318 -17.37 4.89 15.13
N LYS A 319 -17.14 5.80 16.08
CA LYS A 319 -17.46 5.55 17.50
C LYS A 319 -18.95 5.28 17.70
N LYS A 320 -19.82 6.04 17.03
CA LYS A 320 -21.27 5.81 17.05
C LYS A 320 -21.65 4.45 16.45
N GLU A 321 -20.85 3.94 15.52
CA GLU A 321 -21.00 2.58 14.96
C GLU A 321 -20.32 1.48 15.79
N GLY A 322 -19.77 1.79 16.97
CA GLY A 322 -19.19 0.82 17.89
C GLY A 322 -17.68 0.64 17.80
N LEU A 323 -16.96 1.48 17.03
CA LEU A 323 -15.50 1.48 17.05
C LEU A 323 -14.99 1.85 18.45
N SER A 324 -14.17 0.97 19.02
CA SER A 324 -13.57 1.11 20.35
C SER A 324 -12.04 1.02 20.28
N THR A 325 -11.39 1.46 21.36
CA THR A 325 -9.93 1.45 21.51
C THR A 325 -9.38 0.06 21.25
N TYR A 326 -8.21 0.01 20.62
CA TYR A 326 -7.53 -1.24 20.36
C TYR A 326 -7.27 -1.99 21.68
N SER A 327 -7.56 -3.29 21.68
CA SER A 327 -7.25 -4.16 22.81
C SER A 327 -6.82 -5.54 22.33
N LYS A 328 -6.16 -6.30 23.23
CA LYS A 328 -5.73 -7.67 22.95
C LYS A 328 -6.89 -8.64 22.70
N ALA A 329 -8.15 -8.24 22.95
CA ALA A 329 -9.32 -9.03 22.58
C ALA A 329 -9.45 -9.21 21.06
N LYS A 330 -8.82 -8.34 20.25
CA LYS A 330 -8.82 -8.43 18.77
C LYS A 330 -7.76 -9.40 18.21
N LEU A 331 -7.00 -10.10 19.06
CA LEU A 331 -6.03 -11.09 18.58
C LEU A 331 -6.73 -12.15 17.71
N PRO A 332 -6.09 -12.64 16.63
CA PRO A 332 -4.67 -12.46 16.28
C PRO A 332 -4.31 -11.11 15.63
N ILE A 333 -5.26 -10.20 15.43
CA ILE A 333 -4.98 -8.87 14.88
C ILE A 333 -4.32 -7.99 15.94
N THR A 334 -3.09 -7.55 15.64
CA THR A 334 -2.21 -6.88 16.61
C THR A 334 -2.27 -5.36 16.56
N SER A 335 -3.13 -4.78 15.72
CA SER A 335 -3.28 -3.34 15.52
C SER A 335 -4.58 -2.98 14.82
N ASP A 336 -5.18 -1.84 15.15
CA ASP A 336 -6.23 -1.19 14.35
C ASP A 336 -5.66 -0.39 13.18
N VAL A 337 -4.39 -0.02 13.26
CA VAL A 337 -3.71 0.84 12.30
C VAL A 337 -2.76 0.00 11.45
N PRO A 338 -3.02 -0.14 10.13
CA PRO A 338 -2.07 -0.78 9.23
C PRO A 338 -0.97 0.20 8.79
N GLU A 339 0.19 -0.33 8.48
CA GLU A 339 1.14 0.34 7.58
C GLU A 339 0.79 -0.09 6.16
N GLY A 340 -0.16 0.62 5.55
CA GLY A 340 -0.72 0.26 4.25
C GLY A 340 0.19 0.50 3.07
N CYS A 341 1.46 0.87 3.25
CA CYS A 341 2.37 1.10 2.14
C CYS A 341 2.81 -0.17 1.39
N VAL A 342 2.45 -1.35 1.92
CA VAL A 342 2.49 -2.63 1.21
C VAL A 342 1.19 -3.38 1.48
N ILE A 343 0.59 -3.97 0.43
CA ILE A 343 -0.53 -4.90 0.57
C ILE A 343 -0.23 -6.13 -0.28
N ILE A 344 -0.27 -7.31 0.31
CA ILE A 344 -0.06 -8.59 -0.38
C ILE A 344 -1.40 -9.32 -0.41
N ARG A 345 -1.91 -9.66 -1.59
CA ARG A 345 -3.30 -10.09 -1.72
C ARG A 345 -3.47 -11.20 -2.76
N GLU A 346 -4.27 -12.21 -2.42
CA GLU A 346 -4.97 -13.06 -3.40
C GLU A 346 -6.32 -12.42 -3.74
N HIS A 347 -6.61 -12.28 -5.02
CA HIS A 347 -7.84 -11.69 -5.52
C HIS A 347 -8.95 -12.73 -5.54
N ILE A 348 -9.74 -12.75 -4.47
CA ILE A 348 -10.93 -13.59 -4.29
C ILE A 348 -12.10 -12.71 -3.87
N PRO A 349 -13.36 -13.15 -3.98
CA PRO A 349 -14.51 -12.29 -3.69
C PRO A 349 -14.43 -11.56 -2.34
N ILE A 350 -14.08 -12.24 -1.23
CA ILE A 350 -13.99 -11.59 0.09
C ILE A 350 -12.91 -10.51 0.18
N THR A 351 -11.74 -10.71 -0.45
CA THR A 351 -10.64 -9.73 -0.39
C THR A 351 -10.89 -8.56 -1.33
N ASN A 352 -11.57 -8.81 -2.46
CA ASN A 352 -12.04 -7.77 -3.37
C ASN A 352 -13.08 -6.89 -2.66
N LEU A 353 -14.11 -7.50 -2.05
CA LEU A 353 -15.11 -6.81 -1.23
C LEU A 353 -14.44 -5.99 -0.12
N PHE A 354 -13.55 -6.58 0.67
CA PHE A 354 -12.84 -5.87 1.74
C PHE A 354 -12.17 -4.58 1.22
N THR A 355 -11.44 -4.67 0.10
CA THR A 355 -10.77 -3.48 -0.45
C THR A 355 -11.72 -2.50 -1.15
N CYS A 356 -12.86 -2.96 -1.69
CA CYS A 356 -13.93 -2.08 -2.17
C CYS A 356 -14.52 -1.25 -1.03
N LEU A 357 -14.92 -1.91 0.07
CA LEU A 357 -15.49 -1.22 1.22
C LEU A 357 -14.46 -0.29 1.87
N TRP A 358 -13.19 -0.71 1.92
CA TRP A 358 -12.11 0.15 2.40
C TRP A 358 -11.94 1.40 1.54
N PHE A 359 -11.98 1.26 0.21
CA PHE A 359 -11.96 2.41 -0.70
C PHE A 359 -13.19 3.30 -0.51
N ASN A 360 -14.40 2.73 -0.36
CA ASN A 360 -15.62 3.51 -0.18
C ASN A 360 -15.56 4.38 1.09
N GLU A 361 -14.95 3.90 2.17
CA GLU A 361 -14.71 4.70 3.37
C GLU A 361 -13.72 5.86 3.10
N VAL A 362 -12.66 5.60 2.34
CA VAL A 362 -11.69 6.63 1.94
C VAL A 362 -12.34 7.69 1.04
N ASP A 363 -13.20 7.26 0.11
CA ASP A 363 -13.93 8.14 -0.79
C ASP A 363 -14.94 9.01 -0.03
N ARG A 364 -15.68 8.41 0.90
CA ARG A 364 -16.68 9.10 1.73
C ARG A 364 -16.06 10.12 2.68
N PHE A 365 -15.01 9.73 3.38
CA PHE A 365 -14.44 10.51 4.47
C PHE A 365 -13.12 11.15 4.04
N THR A 366 -12.01 10.74 4.65
CA THR A 366 -10.69 11.31 4.41
C THR A 366 -9.83 10.36 3.57
N ALA A 367 -8.83 10.92 2.87
CA ALA A 367 -7.85 10.13 2.12
C ALA A 367 -6.91 9.26 3.01
N ARG A 368 -7.12 9.26 4.34
CA ARG A 368 -6.35 8.51 5.32
C ARG A 368 -6.93 7.11 5.49
N ASP A 369 -6.55 6.22 4.59
CA ASP A 369 -6.86 4.79 4.60
C ASP A 369 -6.60 4.10 5.94
N GLN A 370 -5.61 4.55 6.71
CA GLN A 370 -5.33 4.03 8.05
C GLN A 370 -6.50 4.23 9.04
N LEU A 371 -7.33 5.27 8.88
CA LEU A 371 -8.43 5.57 9.79
C LEU A 371 -9.67 4.69 9.56
N SER A 372 -9.84 4.18 8.34
CA SER A 372 -11.01 3.37 7.95
C SER A 372 -10.76 1.86 8.00
N PHE A 373 -9.51 1.42 8.03
CA PHE A 373 -9.14 0.00 7.97
C PHE A 373 -9.82 -0.83 9.08
N SER A 374 -9.73 -0.41 10.34
CA SER A 374 -10.27 -1.17 11.47
C SER A 374 -11.79 -1.30 11.39
N THR A 375 -12.49 -0.25 10.98
CA THR A 375 -13.95 -0.25 10.83
C THR A 375 -14.40 -1.29 9.79
N VAL A 376 -13.78 -1.30 8.61
CA VAL A 376 -14.13 -2.25 7.55
C VAL A 376 -13.78 -3.67 7.95
N ARG A 377 -12.58 -3.86 8.53
CA ARG A 377 -12.11 -5.16 9.03
C ARG A 377 -13.08 -5.71 10.07
N ASP A 378 -13.38 -4.95 11.11
CA ASP A 378 -14.19 -5.42 12.24
C ASP A 378 -15.61 -5.76 11.78
N LYS A 379 -16.20 -4.97 10.87
CA LYS A 379 -17.52 -5.27 10.29
C LYS A 379 -17.53 -6.55 9.44
N ILE A 380 -16.52 -6.79 8.61
CA ILE A 380 -16.45 -8.03 7.81
C ILE A 380 -16.15 -9.25 8.69
N MET A 381 -15.16 -9.17 9.57
CA MET A 381 -14.77 -10.28 10.45
C MET A 381 -15.86 -10.67 11.45
N ALA A 382 -16.78 -9.76 11.78
CA ALA A 382 -17.96 -10.07 12.58
C ALA A 382 -19.02 -10.90 11.84
N LYS A 383 -18.95 -10.97 10.50
CA LYS A 383 -19.96 -11.61 9.64
C LYS A 383 -19.47 -12.94 9.05
N VAL A 384 -18.16 -13.12 8.88
CA VAL A 384 -17.56 -14.31 8.26
C VAL A 384 -16.30 -14.76 8.98
N ASP A 385 -16.04 -16.07 8.93
CA ASP A 385 -14.76 -16.64 9.35
C ASP A 385 -13.68 -16.36 8.31
N TRP A 386 -13.17 -15.13 8.35
CA TRP A 386 -12.07 -14.64 7.53
C TRP A 386 -11.15 -13.79 8.40
N SER A 387 -9.85 -13.86 8.13
CA SER A 387 -8.86 -13.05 8.85
C SER A 387 -7.76 -12.57 7.92
N ILE A 388 -6.99 -11.60 8.42
CA ILE A 388 -5.88 -10.96 7.72
C ILE A 388 -4.58 -11.38 8.40
N ASN A 389 -3.57 -11.74 7.62
CA ASN A 389 -2.22 -11.88 8.18
C ASN A 389 -1.64 -10.50 8.47
N MET A 390 -1.71 -10.08 9.75
CA MET A 390 -1.14 -8.82 10.21
C MET A 390 0.28 -9.01 10.75
N PHE A 391 1.27 -8.84 9.87
CA PHE A 391 2.69 -9.04 10.21
C PHE A 391 3.35 -7.77 10.78
N LEU A 392 4.59 -7.88 11.27
CA LEU A 392 5.28 -6.76 11.91
C LEU A 392 5.86 -5.77 10.88
N ASP A 393 5.84 -4.47 11.18
CA ASP A 393 6.52 -3.47 10.33
C ASP A 393 8.02 -3.75 10.14
N CYS A 394 8.69 -4.35 11.13
CA CYS A 394 10.09 -4.73 10.98
C CYS A 394 10.29 -5.82 9.91
N GLU A 395 9.31 -6.71 9.70
CA GLU A 395 9.36 -7.71 8.63
C GLU A 395 9.08 -7.04 7.28
N ARG A 396 8.17 -6.05 7.23
CA ARG A 396 7.97 -5.20 6.04
C ARG A 396 9.28 -4.56 5.60
N ARG A 397 9.99 -3.91 6.52
CA ARG A 397 11.28 -3.25 6.25
C ARG A 397 12.38 -4.20 5.78
N ASN A 398 12.19 -5.52 5.93
CA ASN A 398 13.12 -6.51 5.42
C ASN A 398 13.05 -6.58 3.89
N PHE A 399 11.85 -6.56 3.31
CA PHE A 399 11.64 -6.73 1.88
C PHE A 399 11.35 -5.43 1.11
N VAL A 400 11.11 -4.32 1.79
CA VAL A 400 11.04 -2.98 1.17
C VAL A 400 11.90 -1.95 1.90
N ILE A 401 12.62 -1.15 1.12
CA ILE A 401 13.41 -0.01 1.61
C ILE A 401 12.63 1.27 1.33
N GLN A 402 12.47 2.12 2.35
CA GLN A 402 11.81 3.40 2.20
C GLN A 402 12.80 4.48 1.76
N ALA A 403 12.54 5.07 0.59
CA ALA A 403 13.17 6.30 0.15
C ALA A 403 12.44 7.52 0.75
N TYR A 404 13.08 8.67 0.67
CA TYR A 404 12.44 9.95 1.02
C TYR A 404 11.56 10.43 -0.12
N HIS A 405 10.51 11.17 0.24
CA HIS A 405 9.68 11.90 -0.71
C HIS A 405 10.53 12.94 -1.45
N LYS A 406 10.09 13.29 -2.66
CA LYS A 406 10.85 14.17 -3.56
C LYS A 406 11.08 15.56 -2.95
N ASP A 407 10.06 16.13 -2.32
CA ASP A 407 10.12 17.42 -1.62
C ASP A 407 11.23 17.46 -0.54
N LEU A 408 11.35 16.40 0.26
CA LEU A 408 12.40 16.30 1.26
C LEU A 408 13.78 16.15 0.63
N LEU A 409 13.89 15.44 -0.51
CA LEU A 409 15.15 15.29 -1.23
C LEU A 409 15.62 16.62 -1.84
N ASP A 410 14.71 17.40 -2.40
CA ASP A 410 14.99 18.72 -2.98
C ASP A 410 15.47 19.73 -1.91
N HIS A 411 15.08 19.52 -0.65
CA HIS A 411 15.50 20.33 0.50
C HIS A 411 16.67 19.75 1.29
N MET A 412 17.18 18.56 0.94
CA MET A 412 18.36 17.99 1.59
C MET A 412 19.63 18.62 1.05
N PRO A 413 20.61 18.98 1.93
CA PRO A 413 21.91 19.42 1.45
C PRO A 413 22.55 18.30 0.63
N PRO A 414 23.24 18.62 -0.47
CA PRO A 414 23.88 17.62 -1.31
C PRO A 414 24.83 16.76 -0.46
N PRO A 415 24.93 15.44 -0.73
CA PRO A 415 25.84 14.58 0.00
C PRO A 415 27.25 15.17 -0.07
N VAL A 416 27.85 15.40 1.10
CA VAL A 416 29.20 15.94 1.21
C VAL A 416 30.11 15.00 0.42
N ALA A 417 30.71 15.51 -0.66
CA ALA A 417 31.68 14.74 -1.43
C ALA A 417 32.73 14.22 -0.46
N HIS A 418 32.87 12.89 -0.38
CA HIS A 418 34.00 12.30 0.31
C HIS A 418 35.25 12.71 -0.46
N VAL A 419 35.89 13.80 0.00
CA VAL A 419 37.25 14.13 -0.42
C VAL A 419 38.10 12.95 0.01
N PHE A 420 38.50 12.12 -0.95
CA PHE A 420 39.59 11.18 -0.76
C PHE A 420 40.82 12.02 -0.40
N ARG A 421 41.07 12.21 0.90
CA ARG A 421 42.35 12.69 1.37
C ARG A 421 43.33 11.56 1.11
N HIS A 422 44.04 11.65 -0.02
CA HIS A 422 45.23 10.85 -0.22
C HIS A 422 46.15 11.06 0.99
N PRO A 423 46.70 9.99 1.58
CA PRO A 423 47.73 10.15 2.60
C PRO A 423 48.89 10.97 2.02
N PRO A 424 49.47 11.92 2.77
CA PRO A 424 50.64 12.63 2.29
C PRO A 424 51.77 11.63 2.01
N PRO A 425 52.59 11.85 0.97
CA PRO A 425 53.69 10.95 0.64
C PRO A 425 54.67 10.85 1.81
N LEU A 426 55.07 9.63 2.14
CA LEU A 426 56.07 9.33 3.16
C LEU A 426 57.38 10.05 2.82
N GLN A 427 57.84 10.93 3.72
CA GLN A 427 59.15 11.55 3.61
C GLN A 427 60.26 10.54 3.91
N PRO A 428 61.44 10.63 3.26
CA PRO A 428 62.52 9.67 3.45
C PRO A 428 63.14 9.75 4.86
N LEU A 429 63.39 8.57 5.42
CA LEU A 429 64.10 8.36 6.68
C LEU A 429 65.51 8.96 6.62
N HIS A 430 65.78 9.99 7.42
CA HIS A 430 67.13 10.40 7.76
C HIS A 430 67.61 9.65 9.01
N HIS A 431 68.68 8.89 8.80
CA HIS A 431 69.52 8.24 9.81
C HIS A 431 70.05 9.28 10.81
N VAL A 432 69.82 9.07 12.11
CA VAL A 432 70.67 9.63 13.16
C VAL A 432 70.96 8.55 14.21
N SER A 433 72.25 8.35 14.39
CA SER A 433 72.90 7.34 15.21
C SER A 433 72.76 7.59 16.70
N SER A 434 72.83 6.49 17.44
CA SER A 434 72.78 6.27 18.88
C SER A 434 73.65 7.18 19.77
N ALA A 435 73.12 7.60 20.92
CA ALA A 435 73.78 7.53 22.24
C ALA A 435 72.82 7.90 23.41
N GLY A 436 72.81 7.09 24.48
CA GLY A 436 72.50 7.52 25.86
C GLY A 436 71.15 7.11 26.49
N ARG A 437 71.13 6.00 27.24
CA ARG A 437 70.15 5.67 28.31
C ARG A 437 70.59 6.36 29.62
N ASN A 438 69.75 6.95 30.47
CA ASN A 438 68.89 6.30 31.49
C ASN A 438 67.99 7.34 32.26
N PRO A 439 67.04 6.92 33.12
CA PRO A 439 65.73 7.56 33.31
C PRO A 439 65.52 8.37 34.61
N GLY A 440 64.53 9.27 34.61
CA GLY A 440 64.06 10.03 35.78
C GLY A 440 62.55 10.31 35.76
N LYS A 441 61.90 10.11 36.91
CA LYS A 441 60.46 10.08 37.20
C LYS A 441 59.72 11.44 37.15
N ASN A 442 58.39 11.32 36.96
CA ASN A 442 57.28 12.12 37.51
C ASN A 442 57.12 13.61 37.12
N SER A 443 55.95 13.98 36.57
CA SER A 443 54.84 14.53 37.40
C SER A 443 53.52 14.64 36.63
N ARG A 444 52.42 14.46 37.38
CA ARG A 444 51.01 14.61 37.00
C ARG A 444 50.61 16.08 36.96
N ARG A 445 49.77 16.48 36.01
CA ARG A 445 48.69 17.51 36.15
C ARG A 445 47.59 17.12 35.15
N GLY A 446 46.30 17.10 35.45
CA GLY A 446 45.54 17.87 36.43
C GLY A 446 44.29 18.32 35.68
N ARG A 447 43.14 17.74 36.03
CA ARG A 447 41.84 17.86 35.38
C ARG A 447 41.14 19.09 35.93
N ASP A 448 40.66 20.00 35.07
CA ASP A 448 39.68 21.02 35.48
C ASP A 448 38.42 20.97 34.62
N ARG A 449 37.31 20.71 35.32
CA ARG A 449 35.92 20.87 34.89
C ARG A 449 35.50 22.30 35.22
N ARG A 450 34.75 22.96 34.32
CA ARG A 450 33.86 24.07 34.70
C ARG A 450 32.44 23.87 34.17
N SER A 451 31.50 24.18 35.05
CA SER A 451 30.05 24.03 34.98
C SER A 451 29.37 25.35 34.59
N GLY A 452 28.18 25.27 33.98
CA GLY A 452 27.22 26.39 33.83
C GLY A 452 26.01 25.93 33.01
N SER A 453 24.94 25.44 33.65
CA SER A 453 23.77 26.15 34.18
C SER A 453 22.59 26.20 33.20
N ARG A 454 21.49 25.57 33.64
CA ARG A 454 20.19 25.40 32.98
C ARG A 454 19.43 26.73 32.85
N GLN A 455 18.62 26.89 31.80
CA GLN A 455 17.37 27.64 31.89
C GLN A 455 16.27 27.04 31.00
N ARG A 456 15.19 26.61 31.67
CA ARG A 456 13.89 26.27 31.09
C ARG A 456 13.10 27.56 30.86
N ARG A 457 12.37 27.68 29.76
CA ARG A 457 11.31 28.68 29.58
C ARG A 457 9.93 28.02 29.71
N LYS A 458 9.07 28.60 30.55
CA LYS A 458 7.61 28.43 30.58
C LYS A 458 6.97 29.83 30.48
N PRO A 459 5.68 29.93 30.08
CA PRO A 459 5.09 31.12 29.46
C PRO A 459 4.53 32.11 30.50
N ALA A 460 4.43 33.38 30.11
CA ALA A 460 3.78 34.43 30.89
C ALA A 460 2.35 34.67 30.39
N ALA A 461 1.39 34.61 31.32
CA ALA A 461 0.06 35.17 31.19
C ALA A 461 0.09 36.66 31.55
N GLY A 462 -0.68 37.48 30.84
CA GLY A 462 -0.91 38.89 31.14
C GLY A 462 -2.29 39.30 30.66
N ASN A 463 -3.19 39.51 31.62
CA ASN A 463 -4.59 39.87 31.47
C ASN A 463 -4.72 41.41 31.54
N ARG A 464 -5.45 42.07 30.64
CA ARG A 464 -6.22 43.29 30.96
C ARG A 464 -7.27 43.66 29.90
N GLU A 465 -8.35 44.21 30.44
CA GLU A 465 -9.72 44.36 29.95
C GLU A 465 -10.01 45.49 28.93
N LYS A 466 -11.15 45.29 28.24
CA LYS A 466 -12.24 46.23 27.83
C LYS A 466 -11.94 47.42 26.89
N GLN A 467 -12.58 47.41 25.72
CA GLN A 467 -13.73 48.30 25.43
C GLN A 467 -14.47 47.88 24.14
N ALA A 468 -15.80 47.99 24.19
CA ALA A 468 -16.75 47.76 23.11
C ALA A 468 -16.79 48.93 22.12
N PHE A 469 -17.30 48.71 20.89
CA PHE A 469 -18.41 49.48 20.30
C PHE A 469 -18.86 48.83 18.97
N LEU A 470 -20.19 48.60 18.91
CA LEU A 470 -21.10 48.36 17.78
C LEU A 470 -20.93 47.09 16.92
#